data_AF-A0A410P3B0-F1
#
_entry.id   AF-A0A410P3B0-F1
#
_cell.length_a   1.000
_cell.length_b   1.000
_cell.length_c   1.000
_cell.angle_alpha   90.00
_cell.angle_beta   90.00
_cell.angle_gamma   90.00
#
_symmetry.space_group_name_H-M   'P 1'
#
loop_
_entity.id
_entity.type
_entity.pdbx_description
1 polymer ?
#
loop_
_entity_poly.entity_id
_entity_poly.type
_entity_poly.pdbx_seq_one_letter_code
_entity_poly.pdbx_strand_id
1 'polypeptide(L)'
;MHINMKALIGDAMKNVAGALLLFFVFFALARAVFSVEEFRSNADESEAYNVTRVQKVVDGHVFWVEEDRPIEKVAGLYRPMDMDSYIQLKFSKLQKQLDDLANKTKARIDKLEGQVGNLTQKVDRWEKKQDAWLKNAQNISNTTTP
;
A
#
# COMPACT_ATOMS: atom_id res chain seq x y z
N MET A 1 21.99 -16.76 -82.84
CA MET A 1 22.00 -17.31 -81.47
C MET A 1 20.67 -16.91 -80.82
N HIS A 2 19.63 -17.73 -80.96
CA HIS A 2 18.29 -17.41 -80.46
C HIS A 2 18.17 -17.89 -79.01
N ILE A 3 18.22 -16.97 -78.05
CA ILE A 3 17.91 -17.27 -76.64
C ILE A 3 16.40 -17.48 -76.55
N ASN A 4 15.99 -18.65 -76.08
CA ASN A 4 14.59 -19.06 -76.01
C ASN A 4 13.91 -18.33 -74.83
N MET A 5 13.39 -17.14 -75.11
CA MET A 5 12.86 -16.17 -74.14
C MET A 5 11.73 -16.74 -73.25
N LYS A 6 11.01 -17.78 -73.73
CA LYS A 6 9.97 -18.48 -72.96
C LYS A 6 10.52 -19.29 -71.79
N ALA A 7 11.72 -19.90 -71.94
CA ALA A 7 12.35 -20.67 -70.88
C ALA A 7 12.87 -19.76 -69.76
N LEU A 8 13.44 -18.61 -70.12
CA LEU A 8 13.97 -17.62 -69.17
C LEU A 8 12.86 -16.99 -68.31
N ILE A 9 11.69 -16.72 -68.91
CA ILE A 9 10.52 -16.17 -68.21
C ILE A 9 9.90 -17.22 -67.27
N GLY A 10 9.88 -18.50 -67.66
CA GLY A 10 9.35 -19.59 -66.84
C GLY A 10 10.16 -19.84 -65.56
N ASP A 11 11.49 -19.79 -65.65
CA ASP A 11 12.36 -19.95 -64.46
C ASP A 11 12.34 -18.70 -63.57
N ALA A 12 12.26 -17.50 -64.14
CA ALA A 12 12.08 -16.27 -63.36
C ALA A 12 10.77 -16.28 -62.57
N MET A 13 9.65 -16.72 -63.17
CA MET A 13 8.36 -16.78 -62.48
C MET A 13 8.31 -17.85 -61.36
N LYS A 14 9.00 -18.98 -61.51
CA LYS A 14 9.12 -19.98 -60.44
C LYS A 14 9.91 -19.46 -59.24
N ASN A 15 10.99 -18.72 -59.48
CA ASN A 15 11.78 -18.11 -58.41
C ASN A 15 10.99 -17.01 -57.68
N VAL A 16 10.20 -16.22 -58.41
CA VAL A 16 9.32 -15.20 -57.81
C VAL A 16 8.21 -15.86 -56.98
N ALA A 17 7.59 -16.93 -57.48
CA ALA A 17 6.57 -17.68 -56.74
C ALA A 17 7.13 -18.35 -55.47
N GLY A 18 8.33 -18.92 -55.55
CA GLY A 18 9.04 -19.49 -54.40
C GLY A 18 9.39 -18.43 -53.34
N ALA A 19 9.86 -17.25 -53.76
CA ALA A 19 10.15 -16.14 -52.87
C ALA A 19 8.89 -15.60 -52.17
N LEU A 20 7.76 -15.52 -52.89
CA LEU A 20 6.47 -15.10 -52.35
C LEU A 20 5.95 -16.09 -51.29
N LEU A 21 6.10 -17.39 -51.54
CA LEU A 21 5.70 -18.43 -50.59
C LEU A 21 6.56 -18.38 -49.31
N LEU A 22 7.88 -18.19 -49.47
CA LEU A 22 8.81 -17.99 -48.35
C LEU A 22 8.44 -16.74 -47.52
N PHE A 23 8.07 -15.64 -48.18
CA PHE A 23 7.63 -14.43 -47.50
C PHE A 23 6.34 -14.67 -46.69
N PHE A 24 5.35 -15.38 -47.24
CA PHE A 24 4.13 -15.71 -46.52
C PHE A 24 4.39 -16.63 -45.32
N VAL A 25 5.27 -17.62 -45.46
CA VAL A 25 5.67 -18.50 -44.34
C VAL A 25 6.39 -17.70 -43.26
N PHE A 26 7.31 -16.82 -43.64
CA PHE A 26 8.03 -15.96 -42.70
C PHE A 26 7.09 -14.99 -41.99
N PHE A 27 6.12 -14.41 -42.71
CA PHE A 27 5.12 -13.52 -42.15
C PHE A 27 4.16 -14.26 -41.20
N ALA A 28 3.75 -15.49 -41.54
CA ALA A 28 2.94 -16.33 -40.67
C ALA A 28 3.69 -16.74 -39.39
N LEU A 29 4.97 -17.10 -39.51
CA LEU A 29 5.84 -17.39 -38.37
C LEU A 29 6.07 -16.16 -37.50
N ALA A 30 6.33 -14.99 -38.11
CA ALA A 30 6.46 -13.74 -37.38
C ALA A 30 5.16 -13.40 -36.64
N ARG A 31 4.01 -13.59 -37.28
CA ARG A 31 2.71 -13.37 -36.62
C ARG A 31 2.44 -14.37 -35.49
N ALA A 32 2.88 -15.61 -35.63
CA ALA A 32 2.77 -16.62 -34.58
C ALA A 32 3.70 -16.30 -33.39
N VAL A 33 4.94 -15.89 -33.65
CA VAL A 33 5.90 -15.47 -32.61
C VAL A 33 5.43 -14.20 -31.89
N PHE A 34 4.89 -13.22 -32.62
CA PHE A 34 4.32 -12.00 -32.01
C PHE A 34 2.92 -12.19 -31.41
N SER A 35 2.20 -13.28 -31.72
CA SER A 35 0.93 -13.63 -31.04
C SER A 35 1.15 -14.44 -29.75
N VAL A 36 2.40 -14.80 -29.42
CA VAL A 36 2.77 -15.16 -28.06
C VAL A 36 2.93 -13.84 -27.28
N GLU A 37 1.84 -13.09 -27.20
CA GLU A 37 1.63 -12.17 -26.11
C GLU A 37 1.49 -13.09 -24.89
N GLU A 38 2.46 -13.05 -23.98
CA GLU A 38 2.40 -13.81 -22.74
C GLU A 38 1.04 -13.54 -22.11
N PHE A 39 0.17 -14.54 -22.10
CA PHE A 39 -0.84 -14.67 -21.06
C PHE A 39 -0.06 -14.80 -19.76
N ARG A 40 0.36 -13.66 -19.20
CA ARG A 40 0.80 -13.59 -17.82
C ARG A 40 -0.30 -14.25 -17.04
N SER A 41 0.06 -15.32 -16.35
CA SER A 41 -0.92 -16.02 -15.55
C SER A 41 -1.39 -15.03 -14.48
N ASN A 42 -2.65 -15.12 -14.05
CA ASN A 42 -3.15 -14.28 -12.96
C ASN A 42 -2.25 -14.36 -11.69
N ALA A 43 -1.42 -15.40 -11.57
CA ALA A 43 -0.41 -15.52 -10.52
C ALA A 43 0.72 -14.48 -10.67
N ASP A 44 1.23 -14.26 -11.88
CA ASP A 44 2.34 -13.32 -12.13
C ASP A 44 1.94 -11.86 -11.90
N GLU A 45 0.67 -11.51 -12.16
CA GLU A 45 0.14 -10.17 -11.84
C GLU A 45 -0.10 -9.96 -10.33
N SER A 46 -0.45 -11.02 -9.60
CA SER A 46 -0.70 -10.93 -8.16
C SER A 46 0.58 -10.74 -7.34
N GLU A 47 1.71 -11.27 -7.82
CA GLU A 47 3.02 -11.06 -7.20
C GLU A 47 3.52 -9.61 -7.34
N ALA A 48 3.21 -8.95 -8.46
CA ALA A 48 3.66 -7.57 -8.70
C ALA A 48 3.03 -6.54 -7.74
N TYR A 49 1.83 -6.83 -7.21
CA TYR A 49 1.11 -5.93 -6.30
C TYR A 49 0.95 -6.48 -4.88
N ASN A 50 1.55 -7.64 -4.58
CA ASN A 50 1.45 -8.30 -3.28
C ASN A 50 0.00 -8.51 -2.83
N VAL A 51 -0.90 -8.79 -3.79
CA VAL A 51 -2.34 -8.94 -3.53
C VAL A 51 -2.69 -10.42 -3.52
N THR A 52 -2.81 -11.00 -2.33
CA THR A 52 -3.33 -12.36 -2.17
C THR A 52 -4.83 -12.38 -2.46
N ARG A 53 -5.21 -12.93 -3.63
CA ARG A 53 -6.62 -13.20 -3.95
C ARG A 53 -7.03 -14.53 -3.34
N VAL A 54 -8.19 -14.55 -2.70
CA VAL A 54 -8.80 -15.74 -2.10
C VAL A 54 -10.17 -15.99 -2.70
N GLN A 55 -10.59 -17.25 -2.65
CA GLN A 55 -11.94 -17.64 -3.02
C GLN A 55 -12.90 -17.35 -1.86
N LYS A 56 -13.90 -16.50 -2.09
CA LYS A 56 -14.99 -16.25 -1.14
C LYS A 56 -16.29 -16.82 -1.69
N VAL A 57 -17.00 -17.58 -0.87
CA VAL A 57 -18.31 -18.14 -1.22
C VAL A 57 -19.39 -17.38 -0.45
N VAL A 58 -20.32 -16.77 -1.18
CA VAL A 58 -21.46 -16.05 -0.60
C VAL A 58 -22.72 -16.54 -1.31
N ASP A 59 -23.65 -17.13 -0.54
CA ASP A 59 -24.93 -17.62 -1.06
C ASP A 59 -24.77 -18.60 -2.24
N GLY A 60 -23.77 -19.48 -2.17
CA GLY A 60 -23.44 -20.44 -3.23
C GLY A 60 -22.67 -19.86 -4.43
N HIS A 61 -22.47 -18.54 -4.49
CA HIS A 61 -21.67 -17.89 -5.52
C HIS A 61 -20.21 -17.75 -5.12
N VAL A 62 -19.32 -18.05 -6.05
CA VAL A 62 -17.87 -17.99 -5.87
C VAL A 62 -17.33 -16.66 -6.40
N PHE A 63 -16.56 -15.95 -5.57
CA PHE A 63 -15.88 -14.71 -5.91
C PHE A 63 -14.37 -14.86 -5.69
N TRP A 64 -13.58 -14.42 -6.66
CA TRP A 64 -12.12 -14.33 -6.54
C TRP A 64 -11.73 -12.89 -6.24
N VAL A 65 -11.45 -12.59 -4.97
CA VAL A 65 -11.22 -11.23 -4.46
C VAL A 65 -10.08 -11.21 -3.45
N GLU A 66 -9.58 -10.02 -3.14
CA GLU A 66 -8.57 -9.84 -2.09
C GLU A 66 -9.10 -10.35 -0.73
N GLU A 67 -8.19 -10.86 0.10
CA GLU A 67 -8.52 -11.51 1.37
C GLU A 67 -9.43 -10.69 2.27
N ASP A 68 -9.24 -9.38 2.32
CA ASP A 68 -9.97 -8.47 3.19
C ASP A 68 -11.00 -7.59 2.45
N ARG A 69 -11.11 -7.71 1.13
CA ARG A 69 -12.11 -6.99 0.33
C ARG A 69 -13.53 -7.55 0.57
N PRO A 70 -14.50 -6.75 1.03
CA PRO A 70 -15.83 -7.23 1.35
C PRO A 70 -16.67 -7.51 0.09
N ILE A 71 -17.60 -8.45 0.22
CA ILE A 71 -18.68 -8.69 -0.75
C ILE A 71 -19.91 -7.94 -0.26
N GLU A 72 -20.45 -7.06 -1.10
CA GLU A 72 -21.65 -6.28 -0.81
C GLU A 72 -22.85 -6.84 -1.59
N LYS A 73 -24.06 -6.58 -1.07
CA LYS A 73 -25.31 -6.90 -1.77
C LYS A 73 -25.94 -5.60 -2.26
N VAL A 74 -25.94 -5.39 -3.58
CA VAL A 74 -26.47 -4.19 -4.21
C VAL A 74 -27.60 -4.60 -5.14
N ALA A 75 -28.79 -4.01 -4.93
CA ALA A 75 -30.00 -4.37 -5.66
C ALA A 75 -30.31 -5.88 -5.67
N GLY A 76 -29.99 -6.57 -4.57
CA GLY A 76 -30.21 -8.01 -4.42
C GLY A 76 -29.11 -8.92 -4.99
N LEU A 77 -28.15 -8.37 -5.74
CA LEU A 77 -27.02 -9.12 -6.30
C LEU A 77 -25.77 -8.98 -5.44
N TYR A 78 -25.10 -10.10 -5.16
CA TYR A 78 -23.80 -10.10 -4.49
C TYR A 78 -22.70 -9.71 -5.48
N ARG A 79 -21.84 -8.77 -5.08
CA ARG A 79 -20.67 -8.36 -5.85
C ARG A 79 -19.53 -7.95 -4.93
N PRO A 80 -18.27 -8.05 -5.37
CA PRO A 80 -17.16 -7.40 -4.67
C PRO A 80 -17.41 -5.89 -4.58
N MET A 81 -17.22 -5.31 -3.38
CA MET A 81 -17.25 -3.85 -3.20
C MET A 81 -16.27 -3.20 -4.16
N ASP A 82 -16.64 -2.13 -4.87
CA ASP A 82 -15.72 -1.47 -5.81
C ASP A 82 -14.44 -0.96 -5.11
N MET A 83 -13.36 -0.80 -5.87
CA MET A 83 -12.05 -0.47 -5.28
C MET A 83 -12.05 0.90 -4.60
N ASP A 84 -12.76 1.88 -5.15
CA ASP A 84 -12.81 3.23 -4.57
C ASP A 84 -13.57 3.21 -3.23
N SER A 85 -14.72 2.55 -3.16
CA SER A 85 -15.48 2.36 -1.91
C SER A 85 -14.67 1.57 -0.88
N TYR A 86 -13.93 0.54 -1.32
CA TYR A 86 -13.08 -0.24 -0.44
C TYR A 86 -11.94 0.59 0.14
N ILE A 87 -11.27 1.38 -0.69
CA ILE A 87 -10.22 2.32 -0.29
C ILE A 87 -10.78 3.36 0.70
N GLN A 88 -11.94 3.95 0.40
CA GLN A 88 -12.61 4.91 1.29
C GLN A 88 -12.98 4.28 2.65
N LEU A 89 -13.46 3.03 2.66
CA LEU A 89 -13.75 2.30 3.89
C LEU A 89 -12.49 2.12 4.75
N LYS A 90 -11.38 1.74 4.12
CA LYS A 90 -10.08 1.59 4.79
C LYS A 90 -9.57 2.91 5.35
N PHE A 91 -9.58 3.98 4.56
CA PHE A 91 -9.18 5.31 5.01
C PHE A 91 -10.04 5.81 6.16
N SER A 92 -11.37 5.63 6.08
CA SER A 92 -12.29 6.03 7.14
C SER A 92 -12.00 5.28 8.46
N LYS A 93 -11.66 3.99 8.37
CA LYS A 93 -11.28 3.19 9.53
C LYS A 93 -9.95 3.67 10.12
N LEU A 94 -8.96 3.92 9.27
CA LEU A 94 -7.65 4.45 9.68
C LEU A 94 -7.78 5.82 10.34
N GLN A 95 -8.60 6.71 9.77
CA GLN A 95 -8.85 8.04 10.33
C GLN A 95 -9.43 7.94 11.74
N LYS A 96 -10.45 7.08 11.95
CA LYS A 96 -11.02 6.85 13.29
C LYS A 96 -9.98 6.32 14.29
N GLN A 97 -9.12 5.39 13.86
CA GLN A 97 -8.06 4.87 14.71
C GLN A 97 -7.03 5.95 15.07
N LEU A 98 -6.71 6.82 14.11
CA LEU A 98 -5.81 7.96 14.31
C LEU A 98 -6.41 8.97 15.29
N ASP A 99 -7.70 9.30 15.13
CA ASP A 99 -8.41 10.24 16.01
C ASP A 99 -8.49 9.69 17.45
N ASP A 100 -8.80 8.41 17.62
CA ASP A 100 -8.80 7.76 18.94
C ASP A 100 -7.40 7.76 19.59
N LEU A 101 -6.36 7.48 18.80
CA LEU A 101 -4.98 7.53 19.27
C LEU A 101 -4.56 8.96 19.66
N ALA A 102 -4.94 9.96 18.87
CA ALA A 102 -4.68 11.37 19.15
C ALA A 102 -5.35 11.80 20.46
N ASN A 103 -6.62 11.43 20.67
CA ASN A 103 -7.37 11.72 21.90
C ASN A 103 -6.74 11.04 23.13
N LYS A 104 -6.36 9.77 23.02
CA LYS A 104 -5.66 9.04 24.10
C LYS A 104 -4.31 9.67 24.42
N THR A 105 -3.59 10.13 23.40
CA THR A 105 -2.28 10.77 23.57
C THR A 105 -2.43 12.13 24.24
N LYS A 106 -3.40 12.95 23.80
CA LYS A 106 -3.74 14.23 24.44
C LYS A 106 -4.07 14.05 25.92
N ALA A 107 -4.97 13.10 26.24
CA ALA A 107 -5.34 12.84 27.63
C ALA A 107 -4.15 12.41 28.51
N ARG A 108 -3.19 11.66 27.95
CA ARG A 108 -1.94 11.30 28.65
C ARG A 108 -1.04 12.51 28.87
N ILE A 109 -0.91 13.39 27.87
CA ILE A 109 -0.13 14.63 27.98
C ILE A 109 -0.74 15.55 29.04
N ASP A 110 -2.05 15.79 28.99
CA ASP A 110 -2.75 16.65 29.95
C ASP A 110 -2.57 16.13 31.40
N LYS A 111 -2.61 14.80 31.59
CA LYS A 111 -2.33 14.17 32.88
C LYS A 111 -0.88 14.38 33.33
N LEU A 112 0.08 14.22 32.42
CA LEU A 112 1.49 14.45 32.72
C LEU A 112 1.75 15.92 33.08
N GLU A 113 1.15 16.87 32.34
CA GLU A 113 1.25 18.30 32.63
C GLU A 113 0.72 18.61 34.04
N GLY A 114 -0.42 18.04 34.43
CA GLY A 114 -0.94 18.17 35.78
C GLY A 114 -0.03 17.56 36.85
N GLN A 115 0.61 16.42 36.57
CA GLN A 115 1.58 15.81 37.48
C GLN A 115 2.84 16.68 37.63
N VAL A 116 3.36 17.21 36.53
CA VAL A 116 4.52 18.12 36.51
C VAL A 116 4.19 19.39 37.28
N GLY A 117 3.05 20.03 37.04
CA GLY A 117 2.64 21.22 37.80
C GLY A 117 2.54 20.97 39.31
N ASN A 118 1.98 19.82 39.71
CA ASN A 118 1.93 19.43 41.12
C ASN A 118 3.32 19.18 41.73
N LEU A 119 4.24 18.60 40.95
CA LEU A 119 5.63 18.41 41.35
C LEU A 119 6.34 19.74 41.53
N THR A 120 6.22 20.66 40.58
CA THR A 120 6.78 22.02 40.68
C THR A 120 6.31 22.72 41.95
N GLN A 121 5.00 22.72 42.23
CA GLN A 121 4.48 23.32 43.47
C GLN A 121 5.01 22.65 44.75
N LYS A 122 5.27 21.33 44.72
CA LYS A 122 5.89 20.65 45.84
C LYS A 122 7.32 21.14 46.02
N VAL A 123 8.11 21.20 44.96
CA VAL A 123 9.49 21.69 44.98
C VAL A 123 9.55 23.12 45.54
N ASP A 124 8.73 24.04 45.04
CA ASP A 124 8.67 25.43 45.54
C ASP A 124 8.41 25.51 47.05
N ARG A 125 7.53 24.63 47.57
CA ARG A 125 7.22 24.57 49.01
C ARG A 125 8.39 24.01 49.81
N TRP A 126 9.13 23.05 49.26
CA TRP A 126 10.32 22.50 49.90
C TRP A 126 11.45 23.52 49.94
N GLU A 127 11.71 24.24 48.86
CA GLU A 127 12.71 25.31 48.80
C GLU A 127 12.41 26.41 49.83
N LYS A 128 11.16 26.90 49.88
CA LYS A 128 10.76 27.90 50.89
C LYS A 128 10.95 27.42 52.33
N LYS A 129 10.68 26.15 52.61
CA LYS A 129 10.92 25.56 53.93
C LYS A 129 12.40 25.47 54.25
N GLN A 130 13.22 25.10 53.28
CA GLN A 130 14.68 25.04 53.42
C GLN A 130 15.26 26.42 53.70
N ASP A 131 14.83 27.45 52.96
CA ASP A 131 15.26 28.84 53.18
C ASP A 131 14.88 29.34 54.58
N ALA A 132 13.65 29.05 55.02
CA ALA A 132 13.19 29.43 56.35
C ALA A 132 14.01 28.72 57.45
N TRP A 133 14.32 27.44 57.25
CA TRP A 133 15.16 26.67 58.18
C TRP A 133 16.58 27.24 58.26
N LEU A 134 17.20 27.56 57.12
CA LEU A 134 18.53 28.17 57.07
C LEU A 134 18.58 29.52 57.78
N LYS A 135 17.57 30.39 57.56
CA LYS A 135 17.46 31.67 58.26
C LYS A 135 17.34 31.49 59.78
N ASN A 136 16.53 30.54 60.23
CA ASN A 136 16.39 30.25 61.65
C ASN A 136 17.69 29.75 62.26
N ALA A 137 18.41 28.85 61.57
CA ALA A 137 19.72 28.37 62.03
C ALA A 137 20.75 29.51 62.17
N GLN A 138 20.80 30.44 61.22
CA GLN A 138 21.66 31.63 61.29
C GLN A 138 21.29 32.56 62.46
N ASN A 139 20.00 32.78 62.69
CA ASN A 139 19.55 33.59 63.82
C ASN A 139 20.02 32.99 65.15
N ILE A 140 19.90 31.68 65.32
CA ILE A 140 20.37 30.98 66.52
C ILE A 140 21.88 31.10 66.69
N SER A 141 22.68 30.93 65.63
CA SER A 141 24.14 31.08 65.73
C SER A 141 24.53 32.49 66.17
N ASN A 142 23.86 33.52 65.63
CA ASN A 142 24.16 34.91 65.93
C ASN A 142 23.78 35.31 67.36
N THR A 143 22.78 34.68 67.98
CA THR A 143 22.38 34.99 69.36
C THR A 143 23.11 34.16 70.42
N THR A 144 23.86 33.13 70.03
CA THR A 144 24.53 32.19 70.96
C THR A 144 26.05 32.39 71.00
N THR A 145 26.57 33.38 70.28
CA THR A 145 27.98 33.81 70.37
C THR A 145 28.05 35.00 71.33
N PRO A 146 28.61 34.86 72.54
CA PRO A 146 28.73 35.95 73.52
C PRO A 146 29.73 37.04 73.10
#